data_AF-A0A075JSQ5-F1
#
_entry.id   AF-A0A075JSQ5-F1
#
_cell.length_a   1.000
_cell.length_b   1.000
_cell.length_c   1.000
_cell.angle_alpha   90.00
_cell.angle_beta   90.00
_cell.angle_gamma   90.00
#
_symmetry.space_group_name_H-M   'P 1'
#
loop_
_entity.id
_entity.type
_entity.pdbx_description
1 polymer ?
#
loop_
_entity_poly.entity_id
_entity_poly.type
_entity_poly.pdbx_seq_one_letter_code
_entity_poly.pdbx_strand_id
1 'polypeptide(L)'
;MDLINGLNRKYIEGSDVEYIYYSKHMLKDNLIIVANTFPYEDCSEELGWNVATSVEVKYYNDVDAVSFTVYQGDYLHDIQVYRIVNDIYDLYLDNVLSDFLKIIYELSVGSQSQSMQSKKEYAINVRNRILTEFGKINW
;
A
#
# COMPACT_ATOMS: atom_id res chain seq x y z
N MET A 1 14.91 -11.91 3.85
CA MET A 1 14.35 -13.15 3.28
C MET A 1 13.63 -12.71 2.04
N ASP A 2 14.17 -13.03 0.87
CA ASP A 2 13.52 -12.73 -0.41
C ASP A 2 12.27 -13.60 -0.47
N LEU A 3 11.10 -12.98 -0.65
CA LEU A 3 9.90 -13.70 -1.06
C LEU A 3 9.96 -13.89 -2.59
N ILE A 4 9.08 -14.73 -3.10
CA ILE A 4 8.99 -15.22 -4.49
C ILE A 4 9.37 -14.17 -5.55
N ASN A 5 10.07 -14.60 -6.59
CA ASN A 5 10.38 -13.84 -7.81
C ASN A 5 11.09 -12.48 -7.60
N GLY A 6 11.84 -12.32 -6.50
CA GLY A 6 12.62 -11.09 -6.23
C GLY A 6 11.80 -9.98 -5.55
N LEU A 7 10.63 -10.31 -5.02
CA LEU A 7 9.86 -9.46 -4.13
C LEU A 7 10.43 -9.54 -2.71
N ASN A 8 10.91 -8.42 -2.20
CA ASN A 8 11.42 -8.28 -0.83
C ASN A 8 10.29 -7.86 0.10
N ARG A 9 10.42 -8.22 1.38
CA ARG A 9 9.53 -7.76 2.45
C ARG A 9 10.34 -7.17 3.58
N LYS A 10 9.92 -6.00 4.06
CA LYS A 10 10.47 -5.34 5.24
C LYS A 10 9.37 -5.13 6.28
N TYR A 11 9.61 -5.58 7.50
CA TYR A 11 8.78 -5.23 8.65
C TYR A 11 9.15 -3.82 9.13
N ILE A 12 8.13 -3.01 9.41
CA ILE A 12 8.27 -1.68 9.99
C ILE A 12 7.80 -1.73 11.43
N GLU A 13 8.70 -1.41 12.35
CA GLU A 13 8.40 -1.37 13.78
C GLU A 13 7.53 -0.16 14.11
N GLY A 14 6.45 -0.37 14.85
CA GLY A 14 5.46 0.65 15.18
C GLY A 14 4.35 0.12 16.10
N SER A 15 3.30 0.92 16.30
CA SER A 15 2.09 0.48 17.01
C SER A 15 1.30 -0.58 16.24
N ASP A 16 1.46 -0.60 14.92
CA ASP A 16 0.73 -1.46 14.00
C ASP A 16 1.68 -2.52 13.42
N VAL A 17 1.11 -3.60 12.87
CA VAL A 17 1.90 -4.59 12.15
C VAL A 17 1.95 -4.18 10.68
N GLU A 18 3.02 -3.47 10.32
CA GLU A 18 3.23 -2.94 8.97
C GLU A 18 4.34 -3.69 8.23
N TYR A 19 4.04 -4.09 6.98
CA TYR A 19 5.01 -4.68 6.06
C TYR A 19 5.03 -3.91 4.75
N ILE A 20 6.23 -3.56 4.29
CA ILE A 20 6.46 -2.98 2.96
C ILE A 20 7.04 -4.06 2.04
N TYR A 21 6.40 -4.26 0.90
CA TYR A 21 6.82 -5.17 -0.15
C TYR A 21 7.32 -4.40 -1.36
N TYR A 22 8.48 -4.80 -1.89
CA TYR A 22 9.16 -4.07 -2.96
C TYR A 22 10.10 -4.98 -3.76
N SER A 23 10.28 -4.68 -5.03
CA SER A 23 11.32 -5.29 -5.87
C SER A 23 12.18 -4.19 -6.50
N LYS A 24 13.34 -4.55 -7.05
CA LYS A 24 14.20 -3.58 -7.75
C LYS A 24 13.50 -2.89 -8.91
N HIS A 25 12.60 -3.57 -9.60
CA HIS A 25 11.82 -3.00 -10.71
C HIS A 25 10.79 -2.01 -10.18
N MET A 26 10.02 -2.39 -9.17
CA MET A 26 9.04 -1.50 -8.55
C MET A 26 9.69 -0.23 -7.98
N LEU A 27 10.85 -0.34 -7.35
CA LEU A 27 11.57 0.84 -6.83
C LEU A 27 12.03 1.79 -7.94
N LYS A 28 12.43 1.27 -9.11
CA LYS A 28 12.77 2.13 -10.27
C LYS A 28 11.54 2.87 -10.80
N ASP A 29 10.38 2.22 -10.72
CA ASP A 29 9.09 2.79 -11.09
C ASP A 29 8.44 3.59 -9.94
N ASN A 30 9.17 3.85 -8.84
CA ASN A 30 8.68 4.55 -7.65
C ASN A 30 7.37 3.95 -7.11
N LEU A 31 7.33 2.62 -7.00
CA LEU A 31 6.18 1.83 -6.60
C LEU A 31 6.51 0.88 -5.44
N ILE A 32 5.59 0.75 -4.48
CA ILE A 32 5.67 -0.20 -3.36
C ILE A 32 4.26 -0.71 -3.00
N ILE A 33 4.20 -1.83 -2.29
CA ILE A 33 2.96 -2.33 -1.68
C ILE A 33 3.13 -2.27 -0.17
N VAL A 34 2.15 -1.74 0.55
CA VAL A 34 2.14 -1.66 2.00
C VAL A 34 0.96 -2.46 2.52
N ALA A 35 1.22 -3.42 3.39
CA ALA A 35 0.18 -4.11 4.14
C ALA A 35 0.27 -3.67 5.60
N ASN A 36 -0.84 -3.22 6.16
CA ASN A 36 -0.92 -2.82 7.56
C ASN A 36 -2.06 -3.57 8.25
N THR A 37 -1.77 -4.14 9.42
CA THR A 37 -2.77 -4.68 10.33
C THR A 37 -2.80 -3.82 11.59
N PHE A 38 -3.94 -3.19 11.85
CA PHE A 38 -4.08 -2.18 12.89
C PHE A 38 -5.36 -2.39 13.71
N PRO A 39 -5.32 -2.08 15.01
CA PRO A 39 -6.51 -2.09 15.85
C PRO A 39 -7.43 -0.90 15.50
N TYR A 40 -8.74 -1.10 15.63
CA TYR A 40 -9.72 -0.02 15.60
C TYR A 40 -10.80 -0.22 16.65
N GLU A 41 -11.35 0.88 17.12
CA GLU A 41 -12.50 0.89 18.02
C GLU A 41 -13.77 0.81 17.17
N ASP A 42 -14.55 -0.26 17.34
CA ASP A 42 -15.88 -0.32 16.75
C ASP A 42 -16.85 0.44 17.66
N CYS A 43 -17.56 1.41 17.08
CA CYS A 43 -18.55 2.22 17.79
C CYS A 43 -19.88 1.47 18.01
N SER A 44 -19.98 0.20 17.62
CA SER A 44 -21.13 -0.66 17.90
C SER A 44 -21.20 -1.05 19.38
N GLU A 45 -22.40 -1.34 19.88
CA GLU A 45 -22.66 -1.62 21.32
C GLU A 45 -21.95 -2.88 21.86
N GLU A 46 -21.31 -3.67 20.97
CA GLU A 46 -20.47 -4.81 21.35
C GLU A 46 -19.04 -4.35 21.63
N LEU A 47 -18.77 -4.02 22.89
CA LEU A 47 -17.47 -3.65 23.44
C LEU A 47 -16.35 -4.63 23.01
N GLY A 48 -15.53 -4.23 22.04
CA GLY A 48 -14.34 -4.95 21.64
C GLY A 48 -13.37 -4.11 20.81
N TRP A 49 -12.07 -4.29 21.04
CA TRP A 49 -11.04 -3.87 20.10
C TRP A 49 -11.10 -4.82 18.90
N ASN A 50 -11.37 -4.29 17.71
CA ASN A 50 -11.32 -5.07 16.48
C ASN A 50 -10.00 -4.84 15.76
N VAL A 51 -9.63 -5.76 14.87
CA VAL A 51 -8.41 -5.67 14.07
C VAL A 51 -8.80 -5.64 12.60
N ALA A 52 -8.27 -4.65 11.88
CA ALA A 52 -8.47 -4.50 10.46
C ALA A 52 -7.18 -4.77 9.70
N THR A 53 -7.30 -5.10 8.43
CA THR A 53 -6.17 -5.13 7.49
C THR A 53 -6.39 -4.16 6.34
N SER A 54 -5.36 -3.43 5.96
CA SER A 54 -5.28 -2.62 4.75
C SER A 54 -4.15 -3.12 3.86
N VAL A 55 -4.39 -3.19 2.55
CA VAL A 55 -3.37 -3.43 1.54
C VAL A 55 -3.42 -2.29 0.53
N GLU A 56 -2.33 -1.55 0.44
CA GLU A 56 -2.21 -0.35 -0.38
C GLU A 56 -1.08 -0.49 -1.40
N VAL A 57 -1.32 -0.06 -2.63
CA VAL A 57 -0.28 0.18 -3.63
C VAL A 57 0.04 1.66 -3.64
N LYS A 58 1.30 2.01 -3.39
CA LYS A 58 1.76 3.41 -3.34
C LYS A 58 2.67 3.68 -4.52
N TYR A 59 2.40 4.78 -5.21
CA TYR A 59 3.13 5.21 -6.39
C TYR A 59 3.36 6.72 -6.35
N TYR A 60 4.51 7.18 -6.83
CA TYR A 60 4.72 8.60 -7.07
C TYR A 60 5.55 8.87 -8.32
N ASN A 61 5.39 10.06 -8.87
CA ASN A 61 6.27 10.62 -9.87
C ASN A 61 6.43 12.13 -9.66
N ASP A 62 6.98 12.82 -10.65
CA ASP A 62 7.20 14.27 -10.59
C ASP A 62 5.89 15.07 -10.56
N VAL A 63 4.78 14.48 -11.02
CA VAL A 63 3.48 15.15 -11.16
C VAL A 63 2.58 14.87 -9.97
N ASP A 64 2.52 13.62 -9.50
CA ASP A 64 1.56 13.18 -8.50
C ASP A 64 2.14 12.13 -7.55
N ALA A 65 1.46 11.93 -6.43
CA ALA A 65 1.69 10.83 -5.50
C ALA A 65 0.33 10.26 -5.09
N VAL A 66 0.17 8.95 -5.27
CA VAL A 66 -1.11 8.26 -5.14
C VAL A 66 -0.97 7.00 -4.29
N SER A 67 -1.93 6.79 -3.39
CA SER A 67 -2.15 5.52 -2.71
C SER A 67 -3.45 4.90 -3.22
N PHE A 68 -3.39 3.64 -3.64
CA PHE A 68 -4.54 2.84 -4.06
C PHE A 68 -4.79 1.77 -2.99
N THR A 69 -5.90 1.86 -2.28
CA THR A 69 -6.31 0.87 -1.28
C THR A 69 -7.01 -0.28 -1.99
N VAL A 70 -6.32 -1.41 -2.14
CA VAL A 70 -6.84 -2.61 -2.82
C VAL A 70 -7.75 -3.41 -1.89
N TYR A 71 -7.40 -3.45 -0.60
CA TYR A 71 -8.21 -4.08 0.43
C TYR A 71 -8.23 -3.20 1.68
N GLN A 72 -9.40 -3.05 2.29
CA GLN A 72 -9.55 -2.49 3.63
C GLN A 72 -10.79 -3.08 4.28
N GLY A 73 -10.62 -3.73 5.41
CA GLY A 73 -11.71 -4.37 6.12
C GLY A 73 -11.23 -5.29 7.21
N ASP A 74 -11.93 -6.41 7.38
CA ASP A 74 -11.66 -7.43 8.39
C ASP A 74 -10.20 -7.88 8.41
N TYR A 75 -9.79 -8.44 9.55
CA TYR A 75 -8.48 -9.04 9.68
C TYR A 75 -8.24 -10.13 8.63
N LEU A 76 -7.09 -10.05 7.96
CA LEU A 76 -6.59 -11.08 7.06
C LEU A 76 -5.42 -11.81 7.70
N HIS A 77 -5.45 -13.13 7.65
CA HIS A 77 -4.28 -13.93 8.01
C HIS A 77 -3.12 -13.69 7.04
N ASP A 78 -1.89 -13.89 7.51
CA ASP A 78 -0.66 -13.68 6.72
C ASP A 78 -0.70 -14.35 5.34
N ILE A 79 -1.29 -15.55 5.23
CA ILE A 79 -1.41 -16.26 3.94
C ILE A 79 -2.36 -15.56 2.95
N GLN A 80 -3.40 -14.89 3.45
CA GLN A 80 -4.34 -14.12 2.62
C GLN A 80 -3.68 -12.82 2.15
N VAL A 81 -3.02 -12.10 3.06
CA VAL A 81 -2.23 -10.91 2.71
C VAL A 81 -1.17 -11.27 1.67
N TYR A 82 -0.46 -12.37 1.88
CA TYR A 82 0.54 -12.86 0.96
C TYR A 82 -0.02 -13.12 -0.45
N ARG A 83 -1.19 -13.77 -0.56
CA ARG A 83 -1.84 -14.01 -1.87
C ARG A 83 -2.20 -12.70 -2.57
N ILE A 84 -2.83 -11.76 -1.86
CA ILE A 84 -3.19 -10.44 -2.42
C ILE A 84 -1.94 -9.71 -2.92
N VAL A 85 -0.88 -9.67 -2.11
CA VAL A 85 0.40 -9.04 -2.48
C VAL A 85 1.01 -9.71 -3.71
N ASN A 86 0.95 -11.05 -3.78
CA ASN A 86 1.47 -11.79 -4.92
C ASN A 86 0.64 -11.52 -6.19
N ASP A 87 -0.69 -11.50 -6.10
CA ASP A 87 -1.57 -11.20 -7.23
C ASP A 87 -1.34 -9.77 -7.76
N ILE A 88 -1.14 -8.79 -6.86
CA ILE A 88 -0.76 -7.42 -7.24
C ILE A 88 0.60 -7.41 -7.95
N TYR A 89 1.57 -8.17 -7.42
CA TYR A 89 2.92 -8.19 -7.98
C TYR A 89 2.97 -8.87 -9.35
N ASP A 90 2.27 -9.99 -9.52
CA ASP A 90 2.16 -10.69 -10.80
C ASP A 90 1.45 -9.79 -11.82
N LEU A 91 0.39 -9.08 -11.42
CA LEU A 91 -0.27 -8.08 -12.26
C LEU A 91 0.69 -6.95 -12.69
N TYR A 92 1.57 -6.49 -11.79
CA TYR A 92 2.60 -5.50 -12.12
C TYR A 92 3.62 -6.04 -13.13
N LEU A 93 4.05 -7.29 -13.00
CA LEU A 93 5.01 -7.90 -13.92
C LEU A 93 4.43 -8.15 -15.32
N ASP A 94 3.13 -8.45 -15.40
CA ASP A 94 2.46 -8.79 -16.65
C ASP A 94 2.01 -7.55 -17.47
N ASN A 95 2.14 -6.35 -16.93
CA ASN A 95 1.64 -5.12 -17.55
C ASN A 95 2.68 -4.02 -17.59
N VAL A 96 2.57 -3.12 -18.58
CA VAL A 96 3.31 -1.85 -18.52
C VAL A 96 2.76 -0.99 -17.38
N LEU A 97 3.62 -0.16 -16.76
CA LEU A 97 3.27 0.60 -15.57
C LEU A 97 1.97 1.41 -15.71
N SER A 98 1.73 2.05 -16.86
CA SER A 98 0.50 2.83 -17.09
C SER A 98 -0.77 1.99 -17.02
N ASP A 99 -0.73 0.79 -17.60
CA ASP A 99 -1.88 -0.12 -17.64
C ASP A 99 -2.09 -0.74 -16.25
N PHE A 100 -1.00 -1.15 -15.58
CA PHE A 100 -1.03 -1.58 -14.19
C PHE A 100 -1.70 -0.54 -13.28
N LEU A 101 -1.28 0.73 -13.36
CA LEU A 101 -1.84 1.80 -12.53
C LEU A 101 -3.32 2.06 -12.83
N LYS A 102 -3.76 1.86 -14.06
CA LYS A 102 -5.18 1.96 -14.41
C LYS A 102 -5.98 0.80 -13.82
N ILE A 103 -5.48 -0.43 -13.97
CA ILE A 103 -6.13 -1.63 -13.44
C ILE A 103 -6.21 -1.55 -11.91
N ILE A 104 -5.13 -1.18 -11.23
CA ILE A 104 -5.11 -1.11 -9.77
C ILE A 104 -6.07 -0.04 -9.24
N TYR A 105 -6.23 1.07 -9.96
CA TYR A 105 -7.22 2.10 -9.64
C TYR A 105 -8.64 1.53 -9.74
N GLU A 106 -8.96 0.79 -10.81
CA GLU A 106 -10.28 0.16 -10.99
C GLU A 106 -10.58 -0.93 -9.96
N LEU A 107 -9.55 -1.66 -9.50
CA LEU A 107 -9.66 -2.68 -8.45
C LEU A 107 -9.66 -2.11 -7.03
N SER A 108 -9.23 -0.86 -6.86
CA SER A 108 -9.12 -0.25 -5.53
C SER A 108 -10.50 0.07 -4.94
N VAL A 109 -10.67 -0.24 -3.66
CA VAL A 109 -11.86 0.18 -2.89
C VAL A 109 -11.79 1.66 -2.51
N GLY A 110 -10.61 2.27 -2.62
CA GLY A 110 -10.40 3.70 -2.42
C GLY A 110 -9.05 4.15 -2.98
N SER A 111 -8.94 5.43 -3.30
CA SER A 111 -7.68 6.02 -3.73
C SER A 111 -7.50 7.41 -3.14
N GLN A 112 -6.27 7.76 -2.79
CA GLN A 112 -5.90 9.10 -2.35
C GLN A 112 -4.74 9.62 -3.20
N SER A 113 -4.98 10.70 -3.93
CA SER A 113 -3.98 11.37 -4.77
C SER A 113 -3.67 12.78 -4.25
N GLN A 114 -2.42 13.22 -4.38
CA GLN A 114 -2.00 14.59 -4.12
C GLN A 114 -2.74 15.56 -5.05
N SER A 115 -2.83 15.26 -6.35
CA SER A 115 -3.47 16.13 -7.34
C SER A 115 -4.98 16.27 -7.14
N MET A 116 -5.63 15.30 -6.50
CA MET A 116 -7.06 15.35 -6.17
C MET A 116 -7.39 16.18 -4.91
N GLN A 117 -6.38 16.66 -4.17
CA GLN A 117 -6.64 17.44 -2.96
C GLN A 117 -6.98 18.90 -3.28
N SER A 118 -8.10 19.38 -2.72
CA SER A 118 -8.55 20.77 -2.90
C SER A 118 -7.67 21.80 -2.19
N LYS A 119 -6.94 21.41 -1.15
CA LYS A 119 -6.01 22.27 -0.41
C LYS A 119 -4.57 21.83 -0.62
N LYS A 120 -3.69 22.79 -0.90
CA LYS A 120 -2.25 22.57 -1.14
C LYS A 120 -1.56 21.87 0.04
N GLU A 121 -1.92 22.20 1.27
CA GLU A 121 -1.37 21.55 2.46
C GLU A 121 -1.68 20.05 2.49
N TYR A 122 -2.91 19.66 2.15
CA TYR A 122 -3.30 18.26 2.08
C TYR A 122 -2.60 17.54 0.92
N ALA A 123 -2.43 18.21 -0.22
CA ALA A 123 -1.65 17.70 -1.34
C ALA A 123 -0.21 17.37 -0.91
N ILE A 124 0.46 18.31 -0.22
CA ILE A 124 1.81 18.11 0.32
C ILE A 124 1.83 16.96 1.34
N ASN A 125 0.83 16.89 2.22
CA ASN A 125 0.74 15.83 3.22
C ASN A 125 0.61 14.44 2.59
N VAL A 126 -0.21 14.28 1.54
CA VAL A 126 -0.32 13.01 0.80
C VAL A 126 1.02 12.60 0.22
N ARG A 127 1.70 13.53 -0.47
CA ARG A 127 3.03 13.27 -1.05
C ARG A 127 4.04 12.85 0.01
N ASN A 128 4.13 13.62 1.09
CA ASN A 128 5.11 13.38 2.16
C ASN A 128 4.86 12.05 2.85
N ARG A 129 3.60 11.66 3.07
CA ARG A 129 3.26 10.34 3.62
C ARG A 129 3.78 9.22 2.73
N ILE A 130 3.54 9.29 1.43
CA ILE A 130 4.04 8.28 0.47
C ILE A 130 5.56 8.24 0.47
N LEU A 131 6.24 9.39 0.32
CA LEU A 131 7.70 9.46 0.30
C LEU A 131 8.34 8.95 1.60
N THR A 132 7.67 9.15 2.74
CA THR A 132 8.13 8.62 4.04
C THR A 132 8.17 7.09 4.02
N GLU A 133 7.19 6.42 3.40
CA GLU A 133 7.19 4.96 3.26
C GLU A 133 8.39 4.46 2.44
N PHE A 134 8.73 5.15 1.34
CA PHE A 134 9.94 4.82 0.58
C PHE A 134 11.21 5.02 1.39
N GLY A 135 11.27 6.08 2.19
CA GLY A 135 12.38 6.35 3.10
C GLY A 135 12.59 5.25 4.14
N LYS A 136 11.50 4.60 4.60
CA LYS A 136 11.58 3.48 5.54
C LYS A 136 12.30 2.25 4.96
N ILE A 137 12.44 2.11 3.64
CA ILE A 137 13.02 0.91 3.03
C ILE A 137 14.54 0.83 3.24
N ASN A 138 15.27 1.96 3.32
CA ASN A 138 16.75 2.02 3.33
C ASN A 138 17.35 1.06 2.28
N TRP A 139 17.08 1.33 1.00
CA TRP A 139 17.51 0.53 -0.15
C TRP A 139 18.88 0.95 -0.70
#